data_AF-A0A2S4LBV1-F1
#
_entry.id   AF-A0A2S4LBV1-F1
#
_cell.length_a   1.000
_cell.length_b   1.000
_cell.length_c   1.000
_cell.angle_alpha   90.00
_cell.angle_beta   90.00
_cell.angle_gamma   90.00
#
_symmetry.space_group_name_H-M   'P 1'
#
loop_
_entity.id
_entity.type
_entity.pdbx_description
1 polymer ?
#
loop_
_entity_poly.entity_id
_entity_poly.type
_entity_poly.pdbx_seq_one_letter_code
_entity_poly.pdbx_strand_id
1 'polypeptide(L)' 'MPHKKPRQRAADPARPTVASLGLQVRLISHEEDEQLRTLIERYEQLLCDWEHLSYQALKALADRPTLRSERSDAVRRA' A
#
# COMPACT_ATOMS: atom_id res chain seq x y z
N MET A 1 17.63 35.88 49.27
CA MET A 1 17.17 36.31 47.92
C MET A 1 16.43 35.14 47.28
N PRO A 2 15.14 35.23 46.90
CA PRO A 2 14.47 34.12 46.25
C PRO A 2 14.77 34.12 44.75
N HIS A 3 15.40 33.05 44.27
CA HIS A 3 15.64 32.83 42.84
C HIS A 3 14.30 32.69 42.10
N LYS A 4 14.01 33.61 41.18
CA LYS A 4 12.82 33.55 40.31
C LYS A 4 13.00 32.38 39.33
N LYS A 5 12.16 31.35 39.44
CA LYS A 5 12.06 30.27 38.45
C LYS A 5 11.71 30.87 37.06
N PRO A 6 12.35 30.42 35.96
CA PRO A 6 11.96 30.84 34.63
C PRO A 6 10.53 30.37 34.36
N ARG A 7 9.66 31.30 33.96
CA ARG A 7 8.28 31.00 33.56
C ARG A 7 8.32 30.17 32.27
N GLN A 8 7.96 28.89 32.37
CA GLN A 8 7.67 28.05 31.20
C GLN A 8 6.55 28.73 30.41
N ARG A 9 6.82 29.10 29.15
CA ARG A 9 5.77 29.54 28.23
C ARG A 9 4.84 28.35 28.00
N ALA A 10 3.57 28.51 28.36
CA ALA A 10 2.53 27.59 27.89
C ALA A 10 2.57 27.58 26.35
N ALA A 11 2.58 26.39 25.75
CA ALA A 11 2.41 26.28 24.31
C ALA A 11 1.13 27.02 23.90
N ASP A 12 1.23 27.85 22.87
CA ASP A 12 0.13 28.68 22.35
C ASP A 12 -1.10 27.78 22.06
N PRO A 13 -2.24 27.96 22.76
CA PRO A 13 -3.41 27.10 22.58
C PRO A 13 -4.05 27.24 21.20
N ALA A 14 -3.71 28.28 20.44
CA ALA A 14 -4.15 28.46 19.07
C ALA A 14 -3.33 27.66 18.05
N ARG A 15 -2.22 27.02 18.48
CA ARG A 15 -1.43 26.14 17.62
C ARG A 15 -1.81 24.70 17.91
N PRO A 16 -2.50 24.00 17.00
CA PRO A 16 -2.77 22.59 17.18
C PRO A 16 -1.43 21.83 17.22
N THR A 17 -1.00 21.45 18.42
CA THR A 17 0.09 20.50 18.60
C THR A 17 -0.41 19.13 18.15
N VAL A 18 0.49 18.22 17.74
CA VAL A 18 0.12 16.85 17.34
C VAL A 18 -0.75 16.13 18.40
N ALA A 19 -0.58 16.46 19.69
CA ALA A 19 -1.41 15.99 20.80
C ALA A 19 -2.89 16.46 20.75
N SER A 20 -3.18 17.60 20.12
CA SER A 20 -4.54 18.16 19.99
C SER A 20 -5.41 17.44 18.96
N LEU A 21 -4.84 16.59 18.13
CA LEU A 21 -5.55 15.84 17.09
C LEU A 21 -6.22 14.56 17.61
N GLY A 22 -6.04 14.20 18.89
CA GLY A 22 -6.60 12.97 19.48
C GLY A 22 -6.06 11.69 18.84
N LEU A 23 -5.01 11.80 18.01
CA LEU A 23 -4.36 10.67 17.36
C LEU A 23 -3.49 9.95 18.38
N GLN A 24 -3.55 8.62 18.37
CA GLN A 24 -2.66 7.79 19.17
C GLN A 24 -1.28 7.78 18.52
N VAL A 25 -0.49 8.82 18.81
CA VAL A 25 0.84 8.98 18.24
C VAL A 25 1.85 8.26 19.12
N ARG A 26 2.62 7.36 18.51
CA ARG A 26 3.81 6.77 19.13
C ARG A 26 5.03 7.41 18.48
N LEU A 27 5.94 7.93 19.30
CA LEU A 27 7.25 8.33 18.82
C LEU A 27 8.01 7.04 18.49
N ILE A 28 8.28 6.84 17.21
CA ILE A 28 9.13 5.78 16.70
C ILE A 28 10.52 6.34 16.44
N SER A 29 11.54 5.51 16.56
CA SER A 29 12.88 5.89 16.14
C SER A 29 12.93 6.11 14.63
N HIS A 30 13.90 6.90 14.16
CA HIS A 30 14.11 7.12 12.74
C HIS A 30 14.37 5.79 12.00
N GLU A 31 15.12 4.88 12.64
CA GLU A 31 15.42 3.56 12.09
C GLU A 31 14.16 2.70 11.92
N GLU A 32 13.25 2.72 12.90
CA GLU A 32 11.96 2.02 12.79
C GLU A 32 11.08 2.60 11.68
N ASP A 33 11.09 3.92 11.48
CA ASP A 33 10.37 4.59 10.38
C ASP A 33 10.93 4.21 9.00
N GLU A 34 12.25 4.19 8.85
CA GLU A 34 12.91 3.75 7.60
C GLU A 34 12.63 2.27 7.28
N GLN A 35 12.67 1.41 8.30
CA GLN A 35 12.30 -0.01 8.15
C GLN A 35 10.84 -0.16 7.73
N LEU A 36 9.93 0.62 8.32
CA LEU A 36 8.52 0.59 7.95
C LEU A 36 8.31 1.04 6.51
N ARG A 37 8.97 2.13 6.07
CA ARG A 37 8.90 2.61 4.68
C ARG A 37 9.42 1.56 3.70
N THR A 38 10.57 0.95 4.00
CA THR A 38 11.15 -0.11 3.17
C THR A 38 10.19 -1.31 3.05
N LEU A 39 9.50 -1.67 4.14
CA LEU A 39 8.49 -2.72 4.11
C LEU A 39 7.30 -2.35 3.22
N ILE A 40 6.80 -1.12 3.35
CA ILE A 40 5.69 -0.61 2.53
C ILE A 40 6.07 -0.66 1.03
N GLU A 41 7.23 -0.13 0.65
CA GLU A 41 7.71 -0.14 -0.73
C GLU A 41 7.81 -1.56 -1.29
N ARG A 42 8.32 -2.50 -0.48
CA ARG A 42 8.40 -3.91 -0.88
C ARG A 42 7.03 -4.54 -1.07
N TYR A 43 6.06 -4.22 -0.22
CA TYR A 43 4.68 -4.71 -0.37
C TYR A 43 4.01 -4.15 -1.61
N GLU A 44 4.21 -2.87 -1.91
CA GLU A 44 3.68 -2.25 -3.13
C GLU A 44 4.27 -2.90 -4.38
N GLN A 45 5.59 -3.15 -4.39
CA GLN A 45 6.22 -3.85 -5.50
C GLN A 45 5.65 -5.26 -5.68
N LEU A 46 5.45 -6.00 -4.59
CA LEU A 46 4.87 -7.35 -4.64
C LEU A 46 3.45 -7.34 -5.21
N LEU A 47 2.64 -6.34 -4.87
CA LEU A 47 1.29 -6.18 -5.41
C LEU A 47 1.32 -5.91 -6.91
N CYS A 48 2.20 -5.03 -7.38
CA CYS A 48 2.39 -4.76 -8.81
C CYS A 48 2.83 -6.03 -9.57
N ASP A 49 3.77 -6.79 -9.03
CA ASP A 49 4.25 -8.03 -9.65
C ASP A 49 3.14 -9.09 -9.70
N TRP A 50 2.34 -9.21 -8.64
CA TRP A 50 1.21 -10.13 -8.58
C TRP A 50 0.14 -9.77 -9.61
N GLU A 51 -0.21 -8.49 -9.73
CA GLU A 51 -1.15 -8.01 -10.74
C GLU A 51 -0.64 -8.33 -12.15
N HIS A 52 0.64 -8.06 -12.42
CA HIS A 52 1.25 -8.35 -13.71
C HIS A 52 1.21 -9.84 -14.07
N LEU A 53 1.59 -10.71 -13.14
CA LEU A 53 1.56 -12.16 -13.34
C LEU A 53 0.14 -12.68 -13.51
N SER A 54 -0.82 -12.15 -12.75
CA SER A 54 -2.23 -12.52 -12.88
C SER A 54 -2.78 -12.17 -14.27
N TYR A 55 -2.45 -10.97 -14.77
CA TYR A 55 -2.83 -10.53 -16.10
C TYR A 55 -2.21 -11.42 -17.18
N GLN A 56 -0.91 -11.71 -17.09
CA GLN A 56 -0.24 -12.61 -18.03
C GLN A 56 -0.86 -14.01 -18.04
N ALA A 57 -1.19 -14.56 -16.88
CA ALA A 57 -1.81 -15.88 -16.78
C ALA A 57 -3.21 -15.90 -17.43
N LEU A 58 -4.03 -14.88 -17.15
CA LEU A 58 -5.35 -14.75 -17.78
C LEU A 58 -5.24 -14.58 -19.29
N LYS A 59 -4.29 -13.76 -19.76
CA LYS A 59 -4.03 -13.57 -21.18
C LYS A 59 -3.60 -14.87 -21.87
N ALA A 60 -2.68 -15.62 -21.27
CA ALA A 60 -2.24 -16.90 -21.79
C ALA A 60 -3.38 -17.94 -21.85
N LEU A 61 -4.32 -17.90 -20.90
CA LEU A 61 -5.52 -18.73 -20.94
C LEU A 61 -6.51 -18.29 -22.03
N ALA A 62 -6.67 -16.99 -22.24
CA ALA A 62 -7.52 -16.43 -23.29
C ALA A 62 -6.97 -16.69 -24.70
N ASP A 63 -5.66 -16.60 -24.89
CA ASP A 63 -4.97 -16.83 -26.17
C ASP A 63 -4.87 -18.32 -26.53
N ARG A 64 -5.37 -19.22 -25.67
CA ARG A 64 -5.35 -20.65 -25.94
C ARG A 64 -6.26 -20.96 -27.14
N PRO A 65 -5.72 -21.54 -28.23
CA PRO A 65 -6.53 -21.87 -29.39
C PRO A 65 -7.61 -22.88 -28.98
N THR A 66 -8.86 -22.43 -28.99
CA THR A 66 -9.99 -23.33 -28.80
C THR A 66 -10.08 -24.21 -30.05
N LEU A 67 -9.79 -25.50 -29.90
CA LEU A 67 -9.96 -26.58 -30.90
C LEU A 67 -11.43 -26.77 -31.35
N ARG A 68 -12.27 -25.74 -31.24
CA ARG A 68 -13.72 -25.80 -31.43
C ARG A 68 -14.20 -25.26 -32.77
N SER A 69 -13.29 -24.87 -33.66
CA SER A 69 -13.66 -24.35 -34.98
C SER A 69 -13.88 -25.45 -36.04
N GLU A 70 -13.42 -26.69 -35.85
CA GLU A 70 -13.56 -27.73 -36.89
C GLU A 70 -14.69 -28.75 -36.63
N ARG A 71 -15.22 -28.83 -35.40
CA ARG A 71 -16.27 -29.82 -35.06
C ARG A 71 -17.68 -29.43 -35.53
N SER A 72 -17.93 -28.16 -35.86
CA SER A 72 -19.27 -27.69 -36.21
C SER A 72 -19.64 -27.87 -37.69
N ASP A 73 -18.64 -28.07 -38.57
CA ASP A 73 -18.87 -28.21 -40.02
C ASP A 73 -18.97 -29.67 -40.48
N ALA A 74 -18.49 -30.62 -39.67
CA ALA A 74 -18.56 -32.04 -39.99
C ALA A 74 -19.98 -32.64 -39.88
N VAL A 75 -20.90 -31.99 -39.15
CA VAL A 75 -22.28 -32.48 -38.97
C VAL A 75 -23.23 -32.03 -40.09
N ARG A 76 -22.85 -31.03 -40.91
CA ARG A 76 -23.71 -30.53 -42.01
C ARG A 76 -23.44 -31.16 -43.38
N ARG A 77 -22.50 -32.11 -43.48
CA ARG A 77 -22.17 -32.79 -44.74
C ARG A 77 -22.46 -34.31 -44.72
N ALA A 78 -23.21 -34.79 -43.74
CA ALA A 78 -23.70 -36.17 -43.71
C ALA A 78 -25.18 -36.20 -44.16
#